data_AF-A0A1E5UVF0-F1
#
_entry.id   AF-A0A1E5UVF0-F1
#
_cell.length_a   1.000
_cell.length_b   1.000
_cell.length_c   1.000
_cell.angle_alpha   90.00
_cell.angle_beta   90.00
_cell.angle_gamma   90.00
#
_symmetry.space_group_name_H-M   'P 1'
#
loop_
_entity.id
_entity.type
_entity.pdbx_description
1 polymer ?
#
loop_
_entity_poly.entity_id
_entity_poly.type
_entity_poly.pdbx_seq_one_letter_code
_entity_poly.pdbx_strand_id
1 'polypeptide(L)'
;MEGKSQIDPALGSFSVGLETNGTRMVMIWRHIYPSKVYWWWSPDESSMQTSALKPLLHMNPQTRGLIVPEYVDNSEEEYYMYTSPDESSSTFFSIDTSGQTKLNVWSQANQSWQSIYVQPVDPCRPYGGTCGPFTVCTGSTQPPCECMESFSQTSPLDWGLGDRTGWCSRTTPLDFSANRSSSTDVFRPIASVTLPYGPQSVQEAPATQSKCERACLSNCSCTAYSYQDSECSVR
;
A
#
# COMPACT_ATOMS: atom_id res chain seq x y z
N MET A 1 -0.39 -7.45 -14.22
CA MET A 1 0.66 -6.59 -13.63
C MET A 1 0.17 -5.15 -13.69
N GLU A 2 0.56 -4.32 -12.74
CA GLU A 2 0.26 -2.89 -12.73
C GLU A 2 1.04 -2.15 -13.83
N GLY A 3 0.44 -1.14 -14.45
CA GLY A 3 1.15 -0.17 -15.29
C GLY A 3 1.74 0.95 -14.43
N LYS A 4 2.92 1.45 -14.78
CA LYS A 4 3.72 2.38 -13.98
C LYS A 4 3.00 3.71 -13.70
N SER A 5 2.22 4.21 -14.64
CA SER A 5 1.39 5.40 -14.46
C SER A 5 0.13 5.33 -15.32
N GLN A 6 -0.71 6.36 -15.25
CA GLN A 6 -1.91 6.45 -16.10
C GLN A 6 -1.61 6.54 -17.61
N ILE A 7 -0.41 7.01 -17.97
CA ILE A 7 -0.01 7.21 -19.37
C ILE A 7 1.15 6.31 -19.80
N ASP A 8 1.82 5.66 -18.85
CA ASP A 8 2.96 4.77 -19.09
C ASP A 8 2.57 3.32 -18.74
N PRO A 9 2.35 2.45 -19.74
CA PRO A 9 2.01 1.06 -19.52
C PRO A 9 3.21 0.18 -19.16
N ALA A 10 4.41 0.75 -18.99
CA ALA A 10 5.57 0.01 -18.48
C ALA A 10 5.25 -0.65 -17.14
N LEU A 11 6.03 -1.68 -16.78
CA LEU A 11 5.81 -2.43 -15.55
C LEU A 11 5.90 -1.52 -14.32
N GLY A 12 4.82 -1.53 -13.54
CA GLY A 12 4.72 -0.82 -12.27
C GLY A 12 5.39 -1.55 -11.10
N SER A 13 5.09 -1.07 -9.90
CA SER A 13 5.64 -1.61 -8.65
C SER A 13 4.89 -2.84 -8.15
N PHE A 14 3.71 -3.15 -8.68
CA PHE A 14 2.87 -4.24 -8.16
C PHE A 14 2.54 -5.33 -9.19
N SER A 15 2.52 -6.57 -8.72
CA SER A 15 2.04 -7.74 -9.47
C SER A 15 1.19 -8.63 -8.59
N VAL A 16 0.29 -9.40 -9.21
CA VAL A 16 -0.55 -10.39 -8.55
C VAL A 16 -0.29 -11.75 -9.18
N GLY A 17 -0.37 -12.81 -8.37
CA GLY A 17 -0.25 -14.18 -8.84
C GLY A 17 -0.48 -15.18 -7.73
N LEU A 18 -0.36 -16.46 -8.09
CA LEU A 18 -0.58 -17.58 -7.19
C LEU A 18 0.76 -18.14 -6.71
N GLU A 19 0.91 -18.29 -5.40
CA GLU A 19 2.04 -18.99 -4.78
C GLU A 19 1.67 -20.46 -4.58
N THR A 20 2.42 -21.34 -5.22
CA THR A 20 2.14 -22.78 -5.23
C THR A 20 3.06 -23.59 -4.30
N ASN A 21 4.11 -22.98 -3.75
CA ASN A 21 4.97 -23.65 -2.75
C ASN A 21 4.31 -23.68 -1.37
N GLY A 22 3.40 -24.63 -1.18
CA GLY A 22 2.95 -25.10 0.13
C GLY A 22 1.50 -24.79 0.50
N THR A 23 0.97 -23.62 0.15
CA THR A 23 -0.38 -23.21 0.65
C THR A 23 -1.34 -22.60 -0.38
N ARG A 24 -1.07 -22.68 -1.70
CA ARG A 24 -1.96 -22.18 -2.78
C ARG A 24 -2.62 -20.84 -2.42
N MET A 25 -1.80 -19.79 -2.28
CA MET A 25 -2.30 -18.47 -1.85
C MET A 25 -2.21 -17.49 -3.02
N VAL A 26 -3.19 -16.60 -3.13
CA VAL A 26 -3.04 -15.44 -4.01
C VAL A 26 -2.21 -14.40 -3.29
N MET A 27 -1.17 -13.92 -3.95
CA MET A 27 -0.28 -12.89 -3.42
C MET A 27 -0.27 -11.69 -4.35
N ILE A 28 -0.18 -10.51 -3.74
CA ILE A 28 0.26 -9.29 -4.40
C ILE A 28 1.69 -9.04 -3.94
N TRP A 29 2.61 -8.92 -4.89
CA TRP A 29 4.00 -8.55 -4.62
C TRP A 29 4.20 -7.07 -4.90
N ARG A 30 5.01 -6.43 -4.05
CA ARG A 30 5.57 -5.10 -4.28
C ARG A 30 7.03 -5.26 -4.65
N HIS A 31 7.37 -4.87 -5.87
CA HIS A 31 8.70 -4.93 -6.46
C HIS A 31 9.58 -3.76 -5.99
N ILE A 32 9.84 -3.72 -4.69
CA ILE A 32 10.93 -2.94 -4.10
C ILE A 32 12.16 -3.84 -3.96
N TYR A 33 13.33 -3.31 -3.59
CA TYR A 33 14.52 -4.14 -3.36
C TYR A 33 14.76 -4.36 -1.85
N PRO A 34 14.66 -5.62 -1.34
CA PRO A 34 14.17 -6.83 -1.99
C PRO A 34 12.63 -6.85 -2.11
N SER A 35 12.09 -7.63 -3.05
CA SER A 35 10.64 -7.75 -3.27
C SER A 35 9.95 -8.22 -1.99
N LYS A 36 8.77 -7.67 -1.70
CA LYS A 36 7.99 -8.04 -0.51
C LYS A 36 6.60 -8.47 -0.88
N VAL A 37 6.04 -9.39 -0.09
CA VAL A 37 4.61 -9.67 -0.12
C VAL A 37 3.89 -8.42 0.39
N TYR A 38 3.08 -7.82 -0.47
CA TYR A 38 2.26 -6.65 -0.17
C TYR A 38 1.00 -7.07 0.58
N TRP A 39 0.27 -8.01 0.00
CA TRP A 39 -0.99 -8.53 0.49
C TRP A 39 -1.12 -9.98 0.04
N TRP A 40 -1.91 -10.78 0.75
CA TRP A 40 -2.22 -12.15 0.36
C TRP A 40 -3.56 -12.55 0.95
N TRP A 41 -4.15 -13.60 0.39
CA TRP A 41 -5.35 -14.22 0.92
C TRP A 41 -5.41 -15.70 0.52
N SER A 42 -6.13 -16.49 1.30
CA SER A 42 -6.26 -17.94 1.11
C SER A 42 -7.39 -18.32 0.13
N PRO A 43 -7.43 -19.57 -0.34
CA PRO A 43 -8.57 -20.11 -1.09
C PRO A 43 -9.91 -20.00 -0.35
N ASP A 44 -9.92 -20.25 0.95
CA ASP A 44 -11.13 -20.13 1.76
C ASP A 44 -11.63 -18.68 1.81
N GLU A 45 -10.71 -17.72 1.98
CA GLU A 45 -11.03 -16.30 1.94
C GLU A 45 -11.51 -15.88 0.54
N SER A 46 -10.90 -16.43 -0.52
CA SER A 46 -11.29 -16.23 -1.92
C SER A 46 -12.75 -16.65 -2.17
N SER A 47 -13.08 -17.87 -1.72
CA SER A 47 -14.41 -18.45 -1.83
C SER A 47 -15.43 -17.66 -1.04
N MET A 48 -15.10 -17.26 0.19
CA MET A 48 -15.96 -16.43 1.05
C MET A 48 -16.22 -15.05 0.43
N GLN A 49 -15.18 -14.35 -0.03
CA GLN A 49 -15.29 -13.04 -0.65
C GLN A 49 -16.15 -13.09 -1.92
N THR A 50 -15.92 -14.10 -2.78
CA THR A 50 -16.69 -14.28 -4.02
C THR A 50 -18.16 -14.59 -3.73
N SER A 51 -18.41 -15.48 -2.77
CA SER A 51 -19.75 -15.84 -2.30
C SER A 51 -20.51 -14.65 -1.70
N ALA A 52 -19.82 -13.75 -0.98
CA ALA A 52 -20.40 -12.52 -0.43
C ALA A 52 -20.62 -11.43 -1.48
N LEU A 53 -19.74 -11.35 -2.49
CA LEU A 53 -19.82 -10.34 -3.56
C LEU A 53 -21.01 -10.57 -4.50
N LYS A 54 -21.30 -11.84 -4.85
CA LYS A 54 -22.44 -12.21 -5.72
C LYS A 54 -23.78 -11.56 -5.32
N PRO A 55 -24.28 -11.70 -4.07
CA PRO A 55 -25.55 -11.09 -3.68
C PRO A 55 -25.47 -9.56 -3.63
N LEU A 56 -24.33 -8.97 -3.22
CA LEU A 56 -24.15 -7.51 -3.20
C LEU A 56 -24.29 -6.91 -4.61
N LEU A 57 -23.66 -7.53 -5.60
CA LEU A 57 -23.76 -7.09 -7.00
C LEU A 57 -25.16 -7.29 -7.57
N HIS A 58 -25.85 -8.37 -7.17
CA HIS A 58 -27.22 -8.64 -7.62
C HIS A 58 -28.25 -7.69 -6.99
N MET A 59 -28.00 -7.18 -5.77
CA MET A 59 -28.88 -6.21 -5.11
C MET A 59 -28.73 -4.79 -5.65
N ASN A 60 -27.55 -4.43 -6.17
CA ASN A 60 -27.31 -3.10 -6.74
C ASN A 60 -27.83 -3.03 -8.19
N PRO A 61 -28.84 -2.18 -8.49
CA PRO A 61 -29.41 -2.07 -9.83
C PRO A 61 -28.39 -1.68 -10.93
N GLN A 62 -27.29 -1.01 -10.56
CA GLN A 62 -26.26 -0.59 -11.52
C GLN A 62 -25.30 -1.71 -11.90
N THR A 63 -25.22 -2.79 -11.13
CA THR A 63 -24.31 -3.92 -11.37
C THR A 63 -25.05 -5.24 -11.62
N ARG A 64 -26.34 -5.28 -11.30
CA ARG A 64 -27.17 -6.48 -11.39
C ARG A 64 -27.20 -7.03 -12.82
N GLY A 65 -26.74 -8.26 -12.98
CA GLY A 65 -26.74 -8.96 -14.26
C GLY A 65 -25.60 -8.56 -15.21
N LEU A 66 -24.73 -7.63 -14.83
CA LEU A 66 -23.57 -7.24 -15.65
C LEU A 66 -22.38 -8.19 -15.46
N ILE A 67 -22.21 -8.71 -14.25
CA ILE A 67 -21.09 -9.58 -13.92
C ILE A 67 -21.45 -10.59 -12.83
N VAL A 68 -21.02 -11.84 -13.03
CA VAL A 68 -21.09 -12.91 -12.04
C VAL A 68 -19.67 -13.40 -11.78
N PRO A 69 -19.04 -13.00 -10.67
CA PRO A 69 -17.68 -13.43 -10.32
C PRO A 69 -17.70 -14.87 -9.80
N GLU A 70 -16.70 -15.66 -10.17
CA GLU A 70 -16.53 -17.04 -9.72
C GLU A 70 -15.08 -17.30 -9.32
N TYR A 71 -14.93 -18.14 -8.30
CA TYR A 71 -13.65 -18.65 -7.85
C TYR A 71 -13.69 -20.17 -7.96
N VAL A 72 -12.72 -20.72 -8.69
CA VAL A 72 -12.57 -22.15 -8.92
C VAL A 72 -11.29 -22.57 -8.22
N ASP A 73 -11.41 -23.54 -7.32
CA ASP A 73 -10.28 -24.24 -6.70
C ASP A 73 -10.61 -25.73 -6.66
N ASN A 74 -9.87 -26.52 -7.44
CA ASN A 74 -10.02 -27.96 -7.50
C ASN A 74 -8.64 -28.65 -7.60
N SER A 75 -8.64 -29.97 -7.82
CA SER A 75 -7.38 -30.74 -7.88
C SER A 75 -6.49 -30.37 -9.06
N GLU A 76 -7.06 -29.83 -10.15
CA GLU A 76 -6.39 -29.53 -11.41
C GLU A 76 -6.02 -28.04 -11.53
N GLU A 77 -6.91 -27.14 -11.11
CA GLU A 77 -6.79 -25.71 -11.38
C GLU A 77 -7.30 -24.84 -10.23
N GLU A 78 -6.69 -23.66 -10.10
CA GLU A 78 -7.11 -22.60 -9.20
C GLU A 78 -7.10 -21.27 -9.96
N TYR A 79 -8.24 -20.59 -10.07
CA TYR A 79 -8.31 -19.27 -10.70
C TYR A 79 -9.57 -18.48 -10.30
N TYR A 80 -9.51 -17.21 -10.66
CA TYR A 80 -10.65 -16.30 -10.66
C TYR A 80 -11.16 -16.12 -12.07
N MET A 81 -12.48 -16.13 -12.22
CA MET A 81 -13.12 -15.80 -13.48
C MET A 81 -14.38 -14.97 -13.21
N TYR A 82 -14.91 -14.38 -14.26
CA TYR A 82 -16.23 -13.79 -14.20
C TYR A 82 -16.93 -14.01 -15.54
N THR A 83 -18.25 -14.12 -15.47
CA THR A 83 -19.11 -14.12 -16.67
C THR A 83 -19.86 -12.80 -16.75
N SER A 84 -20.06 -12.31 -17.97
CA SER A 84 -20.86 -11.12 -18.27
C SER A 84 -22.08 -11.56 -19.07
N PRO A 85 -23.25 -11.76 -18.42
CA PRO A 85 -24.47 -12.21 -19.09
C PRO A 85 -24.99 -11.20 -20.13
N ASP A 86 -24.72 -9.91 -19.91
CA ASP A 86 -25.02 -8.84 -20.85
C ASP A 86 -23.80 -8.55 -21.73
N GLU A 87 -23.88 -8.89 -23.02
CA GLU A 87 -22.80 -8.66 -23.99
C GLU A 87 -22.49 -7.17 -24.23
N SER A 88 -23.41 -6.26 -23.87
CA SER A 88 -23.18 -4.82 -23.95
C SER A 88 -22.39 -4.27 -22.75
N SER A 89 -22.23 -5.08 -21.70
CA SER A 89 -21.47 -4.71 -20.51
C SER A 89 -19.97 -4.79 -20.76
N SER A 90 -19.21 -3.81 -20.27
CA SER A 90 -17.75 -3.80 -20.33
C SER A 90 -17.20 -3.86 -18.92
N THR A 91 -16.33 -4.85 -18.68
CA THR A 91 -15.73 -5.11 -17.37
C THR A 91 -14.27 -5.50 -17.51
N PHE A 92 -13.41 -5.01 -16.63
CA PHE A 92 -12.02 -5.46 -16.55
C PHE A 92 -11.50 -5.46 -15.11
N PHE A 93 -10.51 -6.32 -14.88
CA PHE A 93 -9.72 -6.36 -13.65
C PHE A 93 -8.43 -5.55 -13.81
N SER A 94 -8.05 -4.76 -12.79
CA SER A 94 -6.80 -4.01 -12.79
C SER A 94 -6.14 -3.98 -11.42
N ILE A 95 -4.85 -3.62 -11.41
CA ILE A 95 -4.12 -3.23 -10.21
C ILE A 95 -3.78 -1.76 -10.39
N ASP A 96 -4.13 -0.91 -9.42
CA ASP A 96 -3.78 0.51 -9.45
C ASP A 96 -2.41 0.78 -8.86
N THR A 97 -1.96 2.04 -8.94
CA THR A 97 -0.63 2.44 -8.48
C THR A 97 -0.45 2.46 -6.96
N SER A 98 -1.51 2.16 -6.20
CA SER A 98 -1.45 1.87 -4.76
C SER A 98 -1.38 0.37 -4.47
N GLY A 99 -1.36 -0.49 -5.49
CA GLY A 99 -1.36 -1.94 -5.34
C GLY A 99 -2.73 -2.52 -5.04
N GLN A 100 -3.81 -1.73 -5.10
CA GLN A 100 -5.17 -2.24 -4.94
C GLN A 100 -5.63 -2.94 -6.22
N THR A 101 -6.10 -4.17 -6.09
CA THR A 101 -6.82 -4.88 -7.13
C THR A 101 -8.25 -4.37 -7.22
N LYS A 102 -8.74 -4.16 -8.44
CA LYS A 102 -10.06 -3.60 -8.71
C LYS A 102 -10.78 -4.37 -9.79
N LEU A 103 -12.09 -4.54 -9.62
CA LEU A 103 -13.00 -4.96 -10.67
C LEU A 103 -13.79 -3.72 -11.12
N ASN A 104 -13.64 -3.34 -12.38
CA ASN A 104 -14.21 -2.12 -12.93
C ASN A 104 -15.28 -2.44 -13.95
N VAL A 105 -16.44 -1.79 -13.84
CA VAL A 105 -17.57 -1.94 -14.77
C VAL A 105 -17.88 -0.57 -15.40
N TRP A 106 -18.19 -0.56 -16.69
CA TRP A 106 -18.62 0.65 -17.38
C TRP A 106 -20.06 1.00 -16.99
N SER A 107 -20.26 2.17 -16.38
CA SER A 107 -21.59 2.69 -16.07
C SER A 107 -22.12 3.53 -17.23
N GLN A 108 -23.16 3.05 -17.91
CA GLN A 108 -23.84 3.84 -18.93
C GLN A 108 -24.53 5.08 -18.34
N ALA A 109 -25.03 5.00 -17.11
CA ALA A 109 -25.67 6.14 -16.45
C ALA A 109 -24.67 7.28 -16.17
N ASN A 110 -23.46 6.94 -15.73
CA ASN A 110 -22.43 7.91 -15.34
C ASN A 110 -21.41 8.19 -16.46
N GLN A 111 -21.50 7.49 -17.60
CA GLN A 111 -20.53 7.55 -18.70
C GLN A 111 -19.07 7.42 -18.21
N SER A 112 -18.84 6.52 -17.25
CA SER A 112 -17.54 6.36 -16.59
C SER A 112 -17.34 4.96 -16.00
N TRP A 113 -16.07 4.59 -15.82
CA TRP A 113 -15.68 3.37 -15.12
C TRP A 113 -15.96 3.47 -13.62
N GLN A 114 -16.60 2.44 -13.07
CA GLN A 114 -16.92 2.32 -11.66
C GLN A 114 -16.23 1.09 -11.09
N SER A 115 -15.45 1.27 -10.02
CA SER A 115 -14.85 0.15 -9.30
C SER A 115 -15.87 -0.45 -8.33
N ILE A 116 -16.33 -1.66 -8.63
CA ILE A 116 -17.39 -2.36 -7.86
C ILE A 116 -16.82 -3.29 -6.79
N TYR A 117 -15.52 -3.57 -6.87
CA TYR A 117 -14.78 -4.38 -5.92
C TYR A 117 -13.36 -3.85 -5.84
N VAL A 118 -12.81 -3.79 -4.62
CA VAL A 118 -11.46 -3.32 -4.33
C VAL A 118 -10.85 -4.18 -3.22
N GLN A 119 -9.63 -4.67 -3.42
CA GLN A 119 -8.82 -5.27 -2.36
C GLN A 119 -7.37 -4.76 -2.39
N PRO A 120 -6.72 -4.58 -1.24
CA PRO A 120 -7.31 -4.57 0.10
C PRO A 120 -8.25 -3.37 0.28
N VAL A 121 -9.36 -3.54 1.01
CA VAL A 121 -10.36 -2.47 1.22
C VAL A 121 -9.74 -1.25 1.89
N ASP A 122 -8.95 -1.48 2.95
CA ASP A 122 -8.13 -0.45 3.57
C ASP A 122 -6.76 -0.44 2.88
N PRO A 123 -6.43 0.62 2.11
CA PRO A 123 -5.17 0.70 1.41
C PRO A 123 -3.97 0.86 2.35
N CYS A 124 -4.13 1.14 3.64
CA CYS A 124 -3.04 1.36 4.59
C CYS A 124 -2.69 0.14 5.44
N ARG A 125 -3.55 -0.87 5.43
CA ARG A 125 -3.35 -2.15 6.12
C ARG A 125 -2.28 -3.10 5.53
N PRO A 126 -1.90 -3.04 4.24
CA PRO A 126 -1.02 -4.05 3.65
C PRO A 126 0.34 -4.20 4.30
N TYR A 127 0.79 -5.45 4.45
CA TYR A 127 2.04 -5.80 5.14
C TYR A 127 3.28 -5.25 4.43
N GLY A 128 3.32 -5.27 3.10
CA GLY A 128 4.45 -4.73 2.35
C GLY A 128 4.57 -3.21 2.39
N GLY A 129 3.60 -2.54 3.03
CA GLY A 129 3.44 -1.10 3.03
C GLY A 129 2.98 -0.57 1.67
N THR A 130 2.10 0.41 1.68
CA THR A 130 1.55 1.04 0.46
C THR A 130 2.38 2.21 0.03
N CYS A 131 2.75 3.04 1.01
CA CYS A 131 3.54 4.22 0.78
C CYS A 131 5.04 3.91 0.93
N GLY A 132 5.89 4.83 0.46
CA GLY A 132 7.35 4.68 0.49
C GLY A 132 8.01 5.49 1.60
N PRO A 133 9.33 5.69 1.52
CA PRO A 133 10.06 6.49 2.51
C PRO A 133 9.46 7.89 2.70
N PHE A 134 9.45 8.33 3.96
CA PHE A 134 9.03 9.67 4.36
C PHE A 134 7.59 10.07 4.01
N THR A 135 6.72 9.08 3.86
CA THR A 135 5.28 9.26 3.61
C THR A 135 4.44 8.63 4.72
N VAL A 136 3.21 9.11 4.87
CA VAL A 136 2.18 8.52 5.72
C VAL A 136 1.04 8.03 4.85
N CYS A 137 0.50 6.86 5.19
CA CYS A 137 -0.71 6.36 4.56
C CYS A 137 -1.93 6.89 5.30
N THR A 138 -2.79 7.64 4.61
CA THR A 138 -4.06 8.16 5.12
C THR A 138 -5.20 7.56 4.29
N GLY A 139 -6.05 6.75 4.91
CA GLY A 139 -7.20 6.12 4.23
C GLY A 139 -8.27 7.11 3.74
N SER A 140 -8.14 8.39 4.09
CA SER A 140 -9.03 9.48 3.69
C SER A 140 -8.66 10.13 2.36
N THR A 141 -7.47 9.86 1.81
CA THR A 141 -6.99 10.49 0.58
C THR A 141 -6.97 9.51 -0.58
N GLN A 142 -7.20 10.03 -1.79
CA GLN A 142 -7.08 9.26 -3.03
C GLN A 142 -6.17 10.03 -3.97
N PRO A 143 -4.89 9.63 -4.09
CA PRO A 143 -4.24 8.44 -3.53
C PRO A 143 -4.01 8.49 -2.00
N PRO A 144 -3.83 7.35 -1.32
CA PRO A 144 -3.78 7.27 0.15
C PRO A 144 -2.42 7.68 0.76
N CYS A 145 -1.49 8.24 -0.01
CA CYS A 145 -0.11 8.48 0.45
C CYS A 145 0.25 9.97 0.37
N GLU A 146 0.69 10.52 1.50
CA GLU A 146 1.07 11.93 1.64
C GLU A 146 2.48 12.07 2.21
N CYS A 147 3.19 13.13 1.85
CA CYS A 147 4.48 13.45 2.48
C CYS A 147 4.26 13.87 3.93
N MET A 148 5.17 13.49 4.82
CA MET A 148 5.21 14.03 6.18
C MET A 148 5.46 15.54 6.17
N GLU A 149 5.07 16.24 7.24
CA GLU A 149 5.36 17.67 7.39
C GLU A 149 6.86 17.95 7.21
N SER A 150 7.21 19.00 6.45
CA SER A 150 8.60 19.36 6.08
C SER A 150 9.29 18.42 5.08
N PHE A 151 8.53 17.56 4.41
CA PHE A 151 8.96 16.77 3.26
C PHE A 151 8.16 17.15 2.02
N SER A 152 8.79 17.02 0.85
CA SER A 152 8.19 17.34 -0.44
C SER A 152 8.35 16.19 -1.43
N GLN A 153 7.40 16.07 -2.36
CA GLN A 153 7.44 15.08 -3.43
C GLN A 153 8.69 15.30 -4.28
N THR A 154 9.46 14.25 -4.50
CA THR A 154 10.70 14.33 -5.30
C THR A 154 10.39 14.63 -6.77
N SER A 155 9.26 14.12 -7.28
CA SER A 155 8.74 14.42 -8.61
C SER A 155 7.23 14.68 -8.56
N PRO A 156 6.81 15.94 -8.45
CA PRO A 156 5.39 16.28 -8.40
C PRO A 156 4.62 15.90 -9.68
N LEU A 157 5.30 15.95 -10.83
CA LEU A 157 4.71 15.60 -12.12
C LEU A 157 4.35 14.11 -12.17
N ASP A 158 5.31 13.25 -11.81
CA ASP A 158 5.10 11.80 -11.78
C ASP A 158 4.01 11.43 -10.75
N TRP A 159 4.01 12.10 -9.59
CA TRP A 159 2.98 11.91 -8.57
C TRP A 159 1.57 12.20 -9.06
N GLY A 160 1.43 13.29 -9.84
CA GLY A 160 0.17 13.69 -10.48
C GLY A 160 -0.32 12.69 -11.53
N LEU A 161 0.60 11.96 -12.16
CA LEU A 161 0.31 10.91 -13.14
C LEU A 161 0.14 9.52 -12.49
N GLY A 162 0.37 9.42 -11.18
CA GLY A 162 0.21 8.20 -10.40
C GLY A 162 1.49 7.39 -10.21
N ASP A 163 2.61 7.76 -10.83
CA ASP A 163 3.93 7.18 -10.53
C ASP A 163 4.47 7.78 -9.23
N ARG A 164 4.51 6.95 -8.19
CA ARG A 164 4.95 7.37 -6.85
C ARG A 164 6.31 6.81 -6.47
N THR A 165 7.05 6.23 -7.40
CA THR A 165 8.34 5.58 -7.12
C THR A 165 9.40 6.53 -6.54
N GLY A 166 9.28 7.84 -6.81
CA GLY A 166 10.19 8.87 -6.28
C GLY A 166 9.95 9.30 -4.83
N TRP A 167 8.82 8.91 -4.23
CA TRP A 167 8.41 9.20 -2.85
C TRP A 167 8.61 10.68 -2.43
N CYS A 168 8.90 10.90 -1.15
CA CYS A 168 9.16 12.23 -0.60
C CYS A 168 10.62 12.35 -0.14
N SER A 169 11.12 13.57 -0.14
CA SER A 169 12.45 13.93 0.35
C SER A 169 12.36 15.13 1.30
N ARG A 170 13.36 15.28 2.17
CA ARG A 170 13.43 16.41 3.10
C ARG A 170 13.54 17.71 2.31
N THR A 171 12.76 18.71 2.69
CA THR A 171 12.84 20.04 2.06
C THR A 171 14.10 20.79 2.53
N THR A 172 14.60 20.51 3.73
CA THR A 172 15.82 21.10 4.28
C THR A 172 16.84 20.01 4.61
N PRO A 173 18.10 20.14 4.16
CA PRO A 173 19.17 19.22 4.55
C PRO A 173 19.41 19.21 6.06
N LEU A 174 19.81 18.05 6.59
CA LEU A 174 20.16 17.90 8.01
C LEU A 174 21.47 18.63 8.32
N ASP A 175 21.54 19.29 9.48
CA ASP A 175 22.75 19.96 9.98
C ASP A 175 23.61 18.97 10.78
N PHE A 176 24.13 17.96 10.09
CA PHE A 176 25.05 16.99 10.69
C PHE A 176 26.41 17.05 10.00
N SER A 177 27.47 17.27 10.79
CA SER A 177 28.86 17.17 10.32
C SER A 177 29.62 16.19 11.21
N ALA A 178 30.48 15.35 10.61
CA ALA A 178 31.26 14.34 11.34
C ALA A 178 32.14 14.93 12.47
N ASN A 179 32.40 16.25 12.44
CA ASN A 179 33.19 16.97 13.42
C ASN A 179 32.35 17.69 14.51
N ARG A 180 31.02 17.58 14.50
CA ARG A 180 30.14 18.16 15.54
C ARG A 180 29.49 17.06 16.37
N SER A 181 29.63 17.15 17.69
CA SER A 181 29.05 16.22 18.67
C SER A 181 27.57 16.45 18.94
N SER A 182 26.95 17.46 18.32
CA SER A 182 25.54 17.81 18.50
C SER A 182 24.97 18.41 17.21
N SER A 183 23.86 17.84 16.73
CA SER A 183 23.04 18.42 15.66
C SER A 183 22.09 19.50 16.20
N THR A 184 21.75 20.49 15.36
CA THR A 184 20.65 21.44 15.62
C THR A 184 19.30 20.94 15.11
N ASP A 185 19.27 19.75 14.50
CA ASP A 185 18.07 19.12 13.98
C ASP A 185 17.05 18.85 15.11
N VAL A 186 15.78 18.96 14.74
CA VAL A 186 14.65 18.72 15.64
C VAL A 186 13.73 17.66 15.08
N PHE A 187 13.11 16.87 15.96
CA PHE A 187 12.07 15.93 15.58
C PHE A 187 10.69 16.57 15.65
N ARG A 188 9.86 16.28 14.66
CA ARG A 188 8.44 16.64 14.65
C ARG A 188 7.64 15.40 15.06
N PRO A 189 6.77 15.49 16.08
CA PRO A 189 5.95 14.35 16.49
C PRO A 189 4.91 14.03 15.42
N ILE A 190 4.69 12.74 15.17
CA ILE A 190 3.62 12.23 14.31
C ILE A 190 2.72 11.35 15.16
N ALA A 191 1.45 11.72 15.29
CA ALA A 191 0.49 11.02 16.13
C ALA A 191 -0.26 9.92 15.36
N SER A 192 -0.73 8.90 16.07
CA SER A 192 -1.63 7.85 15.56
C SER A 192 -1.10 7.12 14.32
N VAL A 193 0.19 6.79 14.32
CA VAL A 193 0.84 6.05 13.23
C VAL A 193 1.21 4.64 13.64
N THR A 194 1.10 3.71 12.70
CA THR A 194 1.78 2.41 12.79
C THR A 194 3.26 2.62 12.53
N LEU A 195 4.12 2.08 13.39
CA LEU A 195 5.57 2.23 13.25
C LEU A 195 6.08 1.53 11.97
N PRO A 196 7.11 2.09 11.31
CA PRO A 196 7.70 1.48 10.12
C PRO A 196 8.36 0.14 10.46
N TYR A 197 8.38 -0.79 9.49
CA TYR A 197 8.98 -2.11 9.65
C TYR A 197 10.48 -2.07 9.95
N GLY A 198 10.92 -2.95 10.84
CA GLY A 198 12.32 -3.14 11.24
C GLY A 198 12.90 -1.96 12.02
N PRO A 199 12.26 -1.50 13.11
CA PRO A 199 12.90 -0.58 14.04
C PRO A 199 14.09 -1.28 14.73
N GLN A 200 15.14 -0.53 15.03
CA GLN A 200 16.22 -0.99 15.89
C GLN A 200 15.88 -0.67 17.34
N SER A 201 15.71 -1.71 18.16
CA SER A 201 15.56 -1.53 19.61
C SER A 201 16.89 -1.07 20.20
N VAL A 202 16.86 -0.01 21.01
CA VAL A 202 18.03 0.48 21.72
C VAL A 202 18.15 -0.35 23.01
N GLN A 203 19.08 -1.32 23.03
CA GLN A 203 19.23 -2.32 24.11
C GLN A 203 19.49 -1.69 25.50
N GLU A 204 20.17 -0.55 25.56
CA GLU A 204 20.28 0.25 26.78
C GLU A 204 19.09 1.20 26.86
N ALA A 205 17.91 0.66 27.15
CA ALA A 205 16.64 1.39 27.12
C ALA A 205 16.78 2.74 27.86
N PRO A 206 16.73 3.88 27.14
CA PRO A 206 16.69 5.16 27.80
C PRO A 206 15.39 5.24 28.62
N ALA A 207 15.50 5.41 29.94
CA ALA A 207 14.36 5.42 30.87
C ALA A 207 13.28 6.49 30.60
N THR A 208 13.46 7.35 29.58
CA THR A 208 12.60 8.49 29.26
C THR A 208 12.67 8.82 27.77
N GLN A 209 11.58 9.31 27.20
CA GLN A 209 11.48 9.82 25.82
C GLN A 209 12.66 10.73 25.41
N SER A 210 13.05 11.69 26.27
CA SER A 210 14.13 12.65 25.99
C SER A 210 15.51 12.01 25.81
N LYS A 211 15.74 10.85 26.42
CA LYS A 211 16.98 10.09 26.23
C LYS A 211 16.93 9.27 24.92
N CYS A 212 15.75 8.78 24.51
CA CYS A 212 15.55 8.13 23.22
C CYS A 212 15.79 9.11 22.05
N GLU A 213 15.26 10.32 22.18
CA GLU A 213 15.53 11.42 21.25
C GLU A 213 17.03 11.72 21.14
N ARG A 214 17.71 11.88 22.29
CA ARG A 214 19.16 12.15 22.31
C ARG A 214 19.98 11.02 21.68
N ALA A 215 19.58 9.76 21.91
CA ALA A 215 20.22 8.61 21.29
C ALA A 215 20.13 8.69 19.75
N CYS A 216 18.96 9.07 19.22
CA CYS A 216 18.79 9.29 17.79
C CYS A 216 19.63 10.48 17.28
N LEU A 217 19.60 11.64 17.97
CA LEU A 217 20.41 12.81 17.60
C LEU A 217 21.92 12.53 17.59
N SER A 218 22.39 11.55 18.36
CA SER A 218 23.80 11.16 18.40
C SER A 218 24.23 10.24 17.26
N ASN A 219 23.30 9.75 16.44
CA ASN A 219 23.55 8.84 15.33
C ASN A 219 23.12 9.49 13.99
N CYS A 220 24.09 9.77 13.11
CA CYS A 220 23.85 10.43 11.82
C CYS A 220 22.89 9.66 10.89
N SER A 221 22.81 8.34 11.06
CA SER A 221 21.94 7.48 10.27
C SER A 221 20.51 7.46 10.82
N CYS A 222 20.30 7.97 12.05
CA CYS A 222 18.99 8.00 12.66
C CYS A 222 18.13 9.10 12.08
N THR A 223 16.93 8.72 11.66
CA THR A 223 15.93 9.54 10.98
C THR A 223 14.64 9.68 11.77
N ALA A 224 14.37 8.74 12.69
CA ALA A 224 13.19 8.77 13.57
C ALA A 224 13.42 7.98 14.86
N TYR A 225 12.65 8.32 15.89
CA TYR A 225 12.56 7.54 17.13
C TYR A 225 11.09 7.37 17.56
N SER A 226 10.81 6.32 18.32
CA SER A 226 9.56 6.14 19.05
C SER A 226 9.84 5.69 20.49
N TYR A 227 8.95 6.08 21.39
CA TYR A 227 9.03 5.72 22.80
C TYR A 227 7.65 5.30 23.30
N GLN A 228 7.52 4.05 23.74
CA GLN A 228 6.28 3.48 24.24
C GLN A 228 6.60 2.50 25.37
N ASP A 229 5.90 2.58 26.49
CA ASP A 229 6.00 1.62 27.61
C ASP A 229 7.44 1.36 28.10
N SER A 230 8.27 2.43 28.15
CA SER A 230 9.71 2.38 28.47
C SER A 230 10.61 1.71 27.43
N GLU A 231 10.08 1.35 26.26
CA GLU A 231 10.84 0.86 25.12
C GLU A 231 11.17 2.02 24.17
N CYS A 232 12.42 2.06 23.73
CA CYS A 232 12.92 3.00 22.72
C CYS A 232 13.26 2.26 21.44
N SER A 233 12.72 2.75 20.34
CA SER A 233 13.01 2.26 19.00
C SER A 233 13.54 3.41 18.15
N VAL A 234 14.61 3.16 17.40
CA VAL A 234 15.20 4.12 16.47
C VAL A 234 15.26 3.56 15.07
N ARG A 235 15.27 4.43 14.07
CA ARG A 235 15.42 4.07 12.67
C ARG A 235 16.31 5.05 11.94
#